data_AF-A0A947AM43-F1
#
_entry.id   AF-A0A947AM43-F1
#
_cell.length_a   1.000
_cell.length_b   1.000
_cell.length_c   1.000
_cell.angle_alpha   90.00
_cell.angle_beta   90.00
_cell.angle_gamma   90.00
#
_symmetry.space_group_name_H-M   'P 1'
#
loop_
_entity.id
_entity.type
_entity.pdbx_description
1 polymer ?
#
loop_
_entity_poly.entity_id
_entity_poly.type
_entity_poly.pdbx_seq_one_letter_code
_entity_poly.pdbx_strand_id
1 'polypeptide(L)'
;MRIFDLKKSNQKGLDYIRPIIVVVSDTAGSKMSIKTCSGHIATKITQEFDIDPSRMLYVEYYPAIIYGEKDEKLIPERYDAIEFTWHKDKAIKPKWRTLKPPLVDLIKNLMEA
;
A
#
# COMPACT_ATOMS: atom_id res chain seq x y z
N MET A 1 0.28 8.58 3.84
CA MET A 1 1.21 7.44 3.71
C MET A 1 1.57 6.94 5.10
N ARG A 2 1.65 5.61 5.27
CA ARG A 2 2.17 4.98 6.49
C ARG A 2 3.15 3.87 6.10
N ILE A 3 4.20 3.66 6.89
CA ILE A 3 5.18 2.58 6.70
C ILE A 3 5.21 1.76 7.99
N PHE A 4 5.01 0.46 7.87
CA PHE A 4 5.01 -0.49 8.98
C PHE A 4 6.15 -1.48 8.82
N ASP A 5 6.83 -1.80 9.92
CA ASP A 5 7.85 -2.83 9.98
C ASP A 5 7.37 -3.97 10.89
N LEU A 6 6.97 -5.08 10.27
CA LEU A 6 6.43 -6.24 10.97
C LEU A 6 7.45 -6.90 11.89
N LYS A 7 8.76 -6.69 11.70
CA LYS A 7 9.79 -7.24 12.58
C LYS A 7 9.80 -6.59 13.96
N LYS A 8 9.35 -5.34 14.06
CA LYS A 8 9.26 -4.60 15.32
C LYS A 8 8.02 -4.99 16.11
N SER A 9 6.99 -5.51 15.44
CA SER A 9 5.85 -6.14 16.10
C SER A 9 6.28 -7.51 16.61
N ASN A 10 6.40 -7.65 17.92
CA ASN A 10 7.09 -8.73 18.63
C ASN A 10 6.35 -10.10 18.58
N GLN A 11 5.75 -10.46 17.43
CA GLN A 11 5.15 -11.77 17.18
C GLN A 11 6.27 -12.80 16.96
N LYS A 12 6.78 -13.34 18.06
CA LYS A 12 7.79 -14.41 18.08
C LYS A 12 7.42 -15.54 17.12
N GLY A 13 8.19 -15.71 16.04
CA GLY A 13 8.23 -16.94 15.24
C GLY A 13 7.83 -16.87 13.77
N LEU A 14 7.40 -15.71 13.24
CA LEU A 14 7.05 -15.56 11.81
C LEU A 14 8.08 -14.70 11.08
N ASP A 15 8.92 -15.32 10.27
CA ASP A 15 9.78 -14.61 9.32
C ASP A 15 8.96 -14.21 8.10
N TYR A 16 8.53 -12.94 8.05
CA TYR A 16 7.81 -12.41 6.90
C TYR A 16 8.77 -12.22 5.72
N ILE A 17 8.39 -12.74 4.54
CA ILE A 17 9.14 -12.55 3.28
C ILE A 17 9.22 -11.05 2.94
N ARG A 18 8.10 -10.34 3.10
CA ARG A 18 7.98 -8.88 2.91
C ARG A 18 7.58 -8.21 4.23
N PRO A 19 8.53 -8.00 5.15
CA PRO A 19 8.24 -7.46 6.48
C PRO A 19 7.89 -5.97 6.48
N ILE A 20 8.27 -5.24 5.43
CA ILE A 20 8.03 -3.79 5.34
C ILE A 20 6.76 -3.57 4.53
N ILE A 21 5.71 -3.04 5.15
CA ILE A 21 4.45 -2.72 4.48
C ILE A 21 4.37 -1.21 4.32
N VAL A 22 4.24 -0.75 3.07
CA VAL A 22 4.07 0.65 2.73
C VAL A 22 2.64 0.83 2.24
N VAL A 23 1.86 1.65 2.95
CA VAL A 23 0.47 1.97 2.59
C VAL A 23 0.40 3.42 2.11
N VAL A 24 -0.07 3.59 0.88
CA VAL A 24 -0.28 4.90 0.24
C VAL A 24 -1.74 5.08 -0.12
N SER A 25 -2.24 6.31 -0.10
CA SER A 25 -3.61 6.64 -0.48
C SER A 25 -3.63 8.03 -1.10
N ASP A 26 -4.56 8.25 -2.03
CA ASP A 26 -4.75 9.57 -2.64
C ASP A 26 -5.04 10.63 -1.56
N THR A 27 -4.49 11.82 -1.74
CA THR A 27 -4.72 12.95 -0.86
C THR A 27 -6.08 13.59 -1.18
N ALA A 28 -6.95 13.73 -0.17
CA ALA A 28 -8.24 14.39 -0.34
C ALA A 28 -8.07 15.79 -0.94
N GLY A 29 -8.83 16.10 -2.01
CA GLY A 29 -8.78 17.39 -2.71
C GLY A 29 -7.70 17.51 -3.79
N SER A 30 -6.81 16.53 -3.94
CA SER A 30 -5.84 16.48 -5.04
C SER A 30 -6.48 15.89 -6.31
N LYS A 31 -6.23 16.51 -7.47
CA LYS A 31 -6.57 15.91 -8.79
C LYS A 31 -5.55 14.86 -9.23
N MET A 32 -4.42 14.77 -8.55
CA MET A 32 -3.34 13.85 -8.86
C MET A 32 -3.56 12.53 -8.11
N SER A 33 -3.81 11.46 -8.87
CA SER A 33 -3.90 10.11 -8.32
C SER A 33 -2.50 9.47 -8.22
N ILE A 34 -2.24 8.84 -7.08
CA ILE A 34 -1.04 8.04 -6.81
C ILE A 34 -0.89 6.94 -7.84
N LYS A 35 -1.99 6.41 -8.38
CA LYS A 35 -1.98 5.39 -9.41
C LYS A 35 -1.05 5.75 -10.59
N THR A 36 -1.12 7.00 -11.05
CA THR A 36 -0.35 7.53 -12.19
C THR A 36 1.14 7.67 -11.88
N CYS A 37 1.51 7.86 -10.62
CA CYS A 37 2.89 8.11 -10.20
C CYS A 37 3.45 7.06 -9.23
N SER A 38 2.78 5.91 -9.11
CA SER A 38 3.08 4.84 -8.16
C SER A 38 4.54 4.37 -8.26
N GLY A 39 5.08 4.24 -9.47
CA GLY A 39 6.49 3.88 -9.69
C GLY A 39 7.48 4.94 -9.18
N HIS A 40 7.18 6.22 -9.37
CA HIS A 40 8.04 7.31 -8.86
C HIS A 40 8.00 7.37 -7.33
N ILE A 41 6.80 7.23 -6.75
CA ILE A 41 6.61 7.22 -5.30
C ILE A 41 7.32 6.02 -4.69
N ALA A 42 7.12 4.81 -5.24
CA ALA A 42 7.79 3.60 -4.76
C ALA A 42 9.32 3.73 -4.82
N THR A 43 9.85 4.25 -5.93
CA THR A 43 11.30 4.51 -6.10
C THR A 43 11.82 5.47 -5.02
N LYS A 44 11.08 6.56 -4.77
CA LYS A 44 11.48 7.55 -3.76
C LYS A 44 11.44 6.97 -2.35
N ILE A 45 10.40 6.21 -2.01
CA ILE A 45 10.28 5.56 -0.71
C ILE A 45 11.45 4.59 -0.48
N THR A 46 11.79 3.76 -1.47
CA THR A 46 12.90 2.81 -1.31
C THR A 46 14.24 3.52 -1.14
N GLN A 47 14.45 4.67 -1.78
CA GLN A 47 15.68 5.47 -1.68
C GLN A 47 15.77 6.26 -0.37
N GLU A 48 14.69 6.92 0.05
CA GLU A 48 14.69 7.78 1.23
C GLU A 48 14.71 6.99 2.54
N PHE A 49 14.08 5.82 2.56
CA PHE A 49 13.97 4.98 3.77
C PHE A 49 14.91 3.77 3.75
N ASP A 50 15.81 3.67 2.74
CA ASP A 50 16.76 2.57 2.57
C ASP A 50 16.09 1.18 2.65
N ILE A 51 14.97 1.03 1.92
CA ILE A 51 14.14 -0.19 1.92
C ILE A 51 14.52 -1.06 0.73
N ASP A 52 14.91 -2.32 1.00
CA ASP A 52 15.06 -3.34 -0.04
C ASP A 52 13.69 -3.58 -0.72
N PRO A 53 13.57 -3.31 -2.03
CA PRO A 53 12.30 -3.48 -2.74
C PRO A 53 11.74 -4.91 -2.70
N SER A 54 12.60 -5.93 -2.60
CA SER A 54 12.18 -7.34 -2.52
C SER A 54 11.49 -7.68 -1.19
N ARG A 55 11.77 -6.88 -0.16
CA ARG A 55 11.23 -7.00 1.21
C ARG A 55 10.06 -6.05 1.47
N MET A 56 9.66 -5.26 0.48
CA MET A 56 8.59 -4.30 0.56
C MET A 56 7.29 -4.86 -0.02
N LEU A 57 6.20 -4.75 0.73
CA LEU A 57 4.84 -4.85 0.23
C LEU A 57 4.28 -3.43 0.05
N TYR A 58 4.11 -3.01 -1.19
CA TYR A 58 3.52 -1.71 -1.53
C TYR A 58 2.01 -1.86 -1.73
N VAL A 59 1.22 -1.09 -0.99
CA VAL A 59 -0.24 -1.19 -0.96
C VAL A 59 -0.85 0.18 -1.23
N GLU A 60 -1.74 0.24 -2.22
CA GLU A 60 -2.62 1.38 -2.43
C GLU A 60 -3.94 1.15 -1.69
N TYR A 61 -4.27 2.09 -0.81
CA TYR A 61 -5.48 2.11 -0.01
C TYR A 61 -6.48 3.10 -0.60
N TYR A 62 -7.67 2.60 -0.86
CA TYR A 62 -8.84 3.37 -1.28
C TYR A 62 -9.84 3.40 -0.11
N PRO A 63 -10.10 4.56 0.51
CA PRO A 63 -11.10 4.65 1.57
C PRO A 63 -12.50 4.36 1.03
N ALA A 64 -13.41 3.97 1.92
CA ALA A 64 -14.82 3.85 1.57
C ALA A 64 -15.38 5.22 1.20
N ILE A 65 -16.17 5.28 0.13
CA ILE A 65 -16.77 6.52 -0.37
C ILE A 65 -18.28 6.31 -0.47
N ILE A 66 -19.02 7.21 0.16
CA ILE A 66 -20.47 7.31 0.01
C ILE A 66 -20.75 8.38 -1.05
N TYR A 67 -21.66 8.10 -1.97
CA TYR A 67 -22.00 9.00 -3.06
C TYR A 67 -23.47 8.87 -3.49
N GLY A 68 -23.93 9.83 -4.29
CA GLY A 68 -25.31 9.97 -4.75
C GLY A 68 -26.01 11.15 -4.10
N GLU A 69 -27.10 11.64 -4.70
CA GLU A 69 -27.82 12.84 -4.22
C GLU A 69 -28.39 12.69 -2.80
N LYS A 70 -28.50 11.45 -2.31
CA LYS A 70 -28.99 11.09 -0.97
C LYS A 70 -28.06 10.15 -0.22
N ASP A 71 -26.77 10.12 -0.57
CA ASP A 71 -25.77 9.26 0.09
C ASP A 71 -26.13 7.76 0.06
N GLU A 72 -26.81 7.34 -1.01
CA GLU A 72 -27.43 6.01 -1.13
C GLU A 72 -26.47 4.92 -1.61
N LYS A 73 -25.33 5.28 -2.21
CA LYS A 73 -24.40 4.31 -2.79
C LYS A 73 -23.08 4.30 -2.05
N LEU A 74 -22.67 3.11 -1.63
CA LEU A 74 -21.40 2.85 -0.95
C LEU A 74 -20.42 2.17 -1.92
N ILE A 75 -19.26 2.80 -2.13
CA ILE A 75 -18.08 2.12 -2.64
C ILE A 75 -17.30 1.63 -1.42
N PRO A 76 -17.16 0.31 -1.21
CA PRO A 76 -16.43 -0.21 -0.07
C PRO A 76 -14.95 0.17 -0.15
N GLU A 77 -14.32 0.27 1.01
CA GLU A 77 -12.86 0.40 1.09
C GLU A 77 -12.15 -0.75 0.36
N ARG A 78 -11.00 -0.47 -0.22
CA ARG A 78 -10.21 -1.45 -0.98
C ARG A 78 -8.72 -1.28 -0.73
N TYR A 79 -8.01 -2.40 -0.66
CA TYR A 79 -6.57 -2.45 -0.57
C TYR A 79 -6.04 -3.24 -1.77
N ASP A 80 -5.22 -2.60 -2.59
CA ASP A 80 -4.59 -3.21 -3.75
C ASP A 80 -3.07 -3.26 -3.54
N ALA A 81 -2.47 -4.45 -3.63
CA ALA A 81 -1.03 -4.56 -3.69
C ALA A 81 -0.55 -4.17 -5.08
N ILE A 82 0.55 -3.40 -5.12
CA ILE A 82 1.19 -3.02 -6.37
C ILE A 82 2.51 -3.77 -6.48
N GLU A 83 2.60 -4.59 -7.52
CA GLU A 83 3.84 -5.24 -7.92
C GLU A 83 4.54 -4.37 -8.96
N PHE A 84 5.82 -4.08 -8.72
CA PHE A 84 6.67 -3.37 -9.65
C PHE A 84 7.70 -4.31 -10.26
N THR A 85 8.02 -4.08 -11.52
CA THR A 85 9.28 -4.58 -12.09
C THR A 85 10.37 -3.59 -11.70
N TRP A 86 11.44 -4.06 -11.07
CA TRP A 86 12.56 -3.21 -10.69
C TRP A 86 13.65 -3.31 -11.74
N HIS A 87 14.12 -2.15 -12.22
CA HIS A 87 15.27 -2.07 -13.10
C HIS A 87 16.28 -1.09 -12.53
N LYS A 88 17.45 -1.61 -12.14
CA LYS A 88 18.39 -0.91 -11.26
C LYS A 88 17.64 -0.53 -9.98
N ASP A 89 17.44 0.76 -9.75
CA ASP A 89 16.80 1.28 -8.52
C ASP A 89 15.48 1.99 -8.81
N LYS A 90 14.83 1.67 -9.93
CA LYS A 90 13.58 2.32 -10.34
C LYS A 90 12.45 1.30 -10.46
N ALA A 91 11.32 1.62 -9.83
CA ALA A 91 10.07 0.88 -9.97
C ALA A 91 9.37 1.25 -11.29
N ILE A 92 9.18 0.26 -12.15
CA ILE A 92 8.52 0.40 -13.45
C ILE A 92 7.42 -0.66 -13.63
N LYS A 93 6.54 -0.44 -14.61
CA LYS A 93 5.45 -1.38 -14.99
C LYS A 93 4.61 -1.85 -13.78
N PRO A 94 3.92 -0.93 -13.07
CA PRO A 94 3.09 -1.30 -11.93
C PRO A 94 1.96 -2.25 -12.33
N LYS A 95 1.68 -3.24 -11.49
CA LYS A 95 0.55 -4.16 -11.61
C LYS A 95 -0.22 -4.20 -10.32
N TRP A 96 -1.50 -3.84 -10.38
CA TRP A 96 -2.41 -3.87 -9.25
C TRP A 96 -3.01 -5.25 -9.07
N ARG A 97 -3.06 -5.71 -7.82
CA ARG A 97 -3.72 -6.95 -7.40
C ARG A 97 -4.49 -6.68 -6.12
N THR A 98 -5.80 -6.87 -6.17
CA THR A 98 -6.62 -6.73 -4.97
C THR A 98 -6.21 -7.72 -3.91
N LEU A 99 -5.95 -7.21 -2.72
CA LEU A 99 -5.57 -8.01 -1.58
C LEU A 99 -6.78 -8.81 -1.08
N LYS A 100 -6.49 -10.06 -0.74
CA LYS A 100 -7.47 -10.99 -0.18
C LYS A 100 -7.11 -11.30 1.27
N PRO A 101 -8.08 -11.77 2.07
CA PRO A 101 -7.79 -12.38 3.36
C PRO A 101 -6.73 -13.50 3.23
N PRO A 102 -5.83 -13.67 4.22
CA PRO A 102 -5.76 -12.96 5.50
C PRO A 102 -4.94 -11.65 5.47
N LEU A 103 -4.31 -11.32 4.35
CA LEU A 103 -3.34 -10.22 4.29
C LEU A 103 -4.01 -8.84 4.41
N VAL A 104 -5.22 -8.70 3.86
CA VAL A 104 -5.99 -7.46 4.02
C VAL A 104 -6.35 -7.21 5.49
N ASP A 105 -6.70 -8.25 6.24
CA ASP A 105 -7.09 -8.14 7.65
C ASP A 105 -5.90 -7.72 8.52
N LEU A 106 -4.70 -8.26 8.22
CA LEU A 106 -3.46 -7.80 8.86
C LEU A 106 -3.24 -6.30 8.64
N ILE A 107 -3.39 -5.82 7.40
CA ILE A 107 -3.17 -4.41 7.08
C ILE A 107 -4.22 -3.51 7.72
N LYS A 108 -5.49 -3.94 7.77
CA LYS A 108 -6.55 -3.22 8.48
C LYS A 108 -6.22 -3.06 9.96
N ASN A 109 -5.85 -4.16 10.63
CA ASN A 109 -5.44 -4.11 12.04
C ASN A 109 -4.25 -3.17 12.28
N LEU A 110 -3.28 -3.11 11.35
CA LEU A 110 -2.15 -2.17 11.43
C LEU A 110 -2.55 -0.71 11.21
N MET A 111 -3.60 -0.46 10.43
CA MET A 111 -4.11 0.89 10.15
C MET A 111 -4.98 1.43 11.29
N GLU A 112 -5.60 0.56 12.08
CA GLU A 112 -6.42 0.90 13.26
C GLU A 112 -5.61 1.07 14.55
N ALA A 113 -4.40 0.50 14.61
CA ALA A 113 -3.45 0.66 15.72
C ALA A 113 -2.74 2.04 15.70
#